data_AF-A0A7C1FE45-F1
#
_entry.id   AF-A0A7C1FE45-F1
#
_cell.length_a   1.000
_cell.length_b   1.000
_cell.length_c   1.000
_cell.angle_alpha   90.00
_cell.angle_beta   90.00
_cell.angle_gamma   90.00
#
_symmetry.space_group_name_H-M   'P 1'
#
loop_
_entity.id
_entity.type
_entity.pdbx_description
1 polymer ?
#
loop_
_entity_poly.entity_id
_entity_poly.type
_entity_poly.pdbx_seq_one_letter_code
_entity_poly.pdbx_strand_id
1 'polypeptide(L)'
;NFRQYKGKEVLIKPNVGVPAPPNKGINTSPQVVKAVADLFLKKGAKVIIGESSGVMDTTSTCFEKSGFIELAKQGYHMVDLKDKNLEYVKINIPNGKHLKKLLFHV
;
A
#
# COMPACT_ATOMS: atom_id res chain seq x y z
N ASN A 1 21.82 9.68 11.15
CA ASN A 1 22.51 9.39 9.87
C ASN A 1 21.50 9.47 8.74
N PHE A 2 21.52 10.53 7.92
CA PHE A 2 20.48 10.81 6.91
C PHE A 2 20.63 10.01 5.60
N ARG A 3 21.67 9.17 5.46
CA ARG A 3 21.98 8.40 4.25
C ARG A 3 21.19 7.09 4.08
N GLN A 4 20.49 6.62 5.12
CA GLN A 4 19.95 5.25 5.14
C GLN A 4 18.88 4.95 4.08
N TYR A 5 18.11 5.95 3.65
CA TYR A 5 16.94 5.75 2.78
C TYR A 5 17.13 6.27 1.35
N LYS A 6 18.25 6.94 1.05
CA LYS A 6 18.50 7.49 -0.28
C LYS A 6 18.58 6.35 -1.30
N GLY A 7 17.77 6.42 -2.35
CA GLY A 7 17.69 5.40 -3.40
C GLY A 7 17.02 4.08 -2.99
N LYS A 8 16.54 3.97 -1.73
CA LYS A 8 15.76 2.80 -1.30
C LYS A 8 14.32 2.91 -1.79
N GLU A 9 13.72 1.76 -2.07
CA GLU A 9 12.29 1.65 -2.36
C GLU A 9 11.53 1.33 -1.07
N VAL A 10 10.49 2.11 -0.81
CA VAL A 10 9.70 2.05 0.42
C VAL A 10 8.23 1.86 0.04
N LEU A 11 7.69 0.69 0.36
CA LEU A 11 6.26 0.43 0.30
C LEU A 11 5.61 0.86 1.62
N ILE A 12 4.71 1.83 1.55
CA ILE A 12 3.82 2.19 2.65
C ILE A 12 2.51 1.43 2.42
N LYS A 13 2.23 0.46 3.29
CA LYS A 13 0.98 -0.30 3.27
C LYS A 13 0.04 0.22 4.35
N PRO A 14 -0.85 1.21 4.06
CA PRO A 14 -1.85 1.63 5.03
C PRO A 14 -2.84 0.48 5.31
N ASN A 15 -3.82 0.71 6.18
CA ASN A 15 -5.02 -0.11 6.27
C ASN A 15 -6.15 0.62 5.54
N VAL A 16 -6.43 0.24 4.28
CA VAL A 16 -7.52 0.81 3.46
C VAL A 16 -8.40 -0.32 2.93
N GLY A 17 -8.88 -1.14 3.87
CA GLY A 17 -9.62 -2.37 3.58
C GLY A 17 -11.09 -2.16 3.25
N VAL A 18 -11.70 -1.05 3.70
CA VAL A 18 -13.16 -0.86 3.70
C VAL A 18 -13.53 0.47 3.01
N PRO A 19 -14.62 0.56 2.24
CA PRO A 19 -15.08 1.82 1.64
C PRO A 19 -15.76 2.72 2.67
N ALA A 20 -14.95 3.37 3.51
CA ALA A 20 -15.42 4.22 4.59
C ALA A 20 -14.81 5.62 4.55
N PRO A 21 -15.60 6.67 4.87
CA PRO A 21 -15.11 8.04 4.91
C PRO A 21 -14.05 8.23 6.02
N PRO A 22 -13.08 9.15 5.84
CA PRO A 22 -11.99 9.37 6.79
C PRO A 22 -12.43 9.67 8.23
N ASN A 23 -13.57 10.36 8.40
CA ASN A 23 -14.07 10.79 9.69
C ASN A 23 -14.59 9.64 10.58
N LYS A 24 -14.71 8.41 10.06
CA LYS A 24 -15.13 7.24 10.83
C LYS A 24 -13.99 6.50 11.54
N GLY A 25 -12.72 6.80 11.21
CA GLY A 25 -11.57 6.14 11.84
C GLY A 25 -11.45 4.63 11.56
N ILE A 26 -12.12 4.11 10.53
CA ILE A 26 -12.08 2.69 10.14
C ILE A 26 -10.76 2.36 9.42
N ASN A 27 -10.36 3.23 8.50
CA ASN A 27 -9.11 3.11 7.74
C ASN A 27 -8.04 4.02 8.32
N THR A 28 -6.78 3.76 7.96
CA THR A 28 -5.69 4.70 8.22
C THR A 28 -5.98 6.05 7.58
N SER A 29 -5.75 7.13 8.31
CA SER A 29 -5.93 8.50 7.81
C SER A 29 -5.01 8.79 6.61
N PRO A 30 -5.54 9.37 5.50
CA PRO A 30 -4.73 9.81 4.38
C PRO A 30 -3.66 10.84 4.79
N GLN A 31 -3.97 11.72 5.76
CA GLN A 31 -3.01 12.72 6.24
C GLN A 31 -1.79 12.09 6.92
N VAL A 32 -2.01 11.02 7.70
CA VAL A 32 -0.92 10.26 8.33
C VAL A 32 -0.05 9.61 7.27
N VAL A 33 -0.66 8.95 6.28
CA VAL A 33 0.09 8.31 5.18
C VAL A 33 0.90 9.34 4.40
N LYS A 34 0.30 10.49 4.10
CA LYS A 34 0.99 11.61 3.44
C LYS A 34 2.22 12.06 4.22
N ALA A 35 2.07 12.30 5.52
CA ALA A 35 3.18 12.75 6.37
C ALA A 35 4.34 11.74 6.39
N VAL A 36 4.03 10.45 6.43
CA VAL A 36 5.05 9.38 6.36
C VAL A 36 5.71 9.33 4.99
N ALA A 37 4.93 9.41 3.90
CA ALA A 37 5.45 9.43 2.55
C ALA A 37 6.41 10.62 2.33
N ASP A 38 6.02 11.81 2.77
CA ASP A 38 6.82 13.02 2.68
C ASP A 38 8.15 12.90 3.42
N LEU A 39 8.15 12.25 4.59
CA LEU A 39 9.37 12.00 5.37
C LEU A 39 10.38 11.15 4.60
N PHE A 40 9.92 10.10 3.91
CA PHE A 40 10.78 9.22 3.12
C PHE A 40 11.23 9.86 1.81
N LEU A 41 10.32 10.54 1.11
CA LEU A 41 10.64 11.31 -0.11
C LEU A 41 11.70 12.37 0.18
N LYS A 42 11.57 13.14 1.27
CA LYS A 42 12.57 14.13 1.70
C LYS A 42 13.94 13.52 2.00
N LYS A 43 13.98 12.23 2.35
CA LYS A 43 15.22 11.47 2.57
C LYS A 43 15.78 10.82 1.28
N GLY A 44 15.16 11.10 0.13
CA GLY A 44 15.58 10.61 -1.19
C GLY A 44 15.21 9.16 -1.46
N ALA A 45 14.23 8.60 -0.74
CA ALA A 45 13.65 7.30 -1.06
C ALA A 45 12.69 7.43 -2.25
N LYS A 46 12.43 6.30 -2.91
CA LYS A 46 11.29 6.14 -3.81
C LYS A 46 10.14 5.55 -2.99
N VAL A 47 9.00 6.22 -2.93
CA VAL A 47 7.86 5.80 -2.10
C VAL A 47 6.74 5.28 -2.98
N ILE A 48 6.17 4.15 -2.59
CA ILE A 48 4.96 3.55 -3.17
C ILE A 48 3.94 3.43 -2.04
N ILE A 49 2.70 3.87 -2.28
CA ILE A 49 1.58 3.64 -1.37
C ILE A 49 0.75 2.50 -1.95
N GLY A 50 0.84 1.31 -1.36
CA GLY A 50 0.19 0.13 -1.91
C GLY A 50 -0.77 -0.50 -0.91
N GLU A 51 -1.96 -0.89 -1.37
CA GLU A 51 -2.92 -1.62 -0.54
C GLU A 51 -3.78 -2.57 -1.37
N SER A 52 -4.40 -3.53 -0.68
CA SER A 52 -5.51 -4.33 -1.15
C SER A 52 -6.75 -4.08 -0.28
N SER A 53 -7.90 -3.73 -0.86
CA SER A 53 -9.20 -3.84 -0.17
C SER A 53 -9.49 -5.24 0.40
N GLY A 54 -10.43 -5.30 1.35
CA GLY A 54 -11.04 -6.54 1.80
C GLY A 54 -11.78 -7.29 0.70
N VAL A 55 -12.12 -8.55 0.97
CA VAL A 55 -12.63 -9.53 -0.02
C VAL A 55 -13.87 -9.04 -0.77
N MET A 56 -14.73 -8.25 -0.11
CA MET A 56 -16.03 -7.83 -0.66
C MET A 56 -15.98 -6.52 -1.46
N ASP A 57 -14.83 -5.86 -1.53
CA ASP A 57 -14.68 -4.52 -2.11
C ASP A 57 -13.54 -4.46 -3.13
N THR A 58 -13.47 -3.38 -3.92
CA THR A 58 -12.31 -3.09 -4.78
C THR A 58 -11.37 -2.09 -4.11
N THR A 59 -10.07 -2.21 -4.35
CA THR A 59 -9.07 -1.29 -3.77
C THR A 59 -9.31 0.14 -4.25
N SER A 60 -9.70 0.32 -5.51
CA SER A 60 -10.08 1.62 -6.06
C SER A 60 -11.24 2.27 -5.28
N THR A 61 -12.28 1.52 -4.96
CA THR A 61 -13.43 2.02 -4.18
C THR A 61 -13.00 2.38 -2.77
N CYS A 62 -12.19 1.54 -2.13
CA CYS A 62 -11.66 1.84 -0.80
C CYS A 62 -10.81 3.11 -0.82
N PHE A 63 -9.92 3.31 -1.80
CA PHE A 63 -9.13 4.54 -1.94
C PHE A 63 -9.99 5.78 -2.18
N GLU A 64 -11.02 5.68 -3.03
CA GLU A 64 -11.94 6.79 -3.28
C GLU A 64 -12.68 7.19 -2.00
N LYS A 65 -13.38 6.24 -1.37
CA LYS A 65 -14.22 6.52 -0.20
C LYS A 65 -13.42 6.93 1.04
N SER A 66 -12.19 6.46 1.17
CA SER A 66 -11.29 6.83 2.28
C SER A 66 -10.46 8.08 2.01
N GLY A 67 -10.66 8.78 0.88
CA GLY A 67 -9.99 10.05 0.61
C GLY A 67 -8.55 9.95 0.12
N PHE A 68 -8.07 8.76 -0.25
CA PHE A 68 -6.73 8.55 -0.81
C PHE A 68 -6.60 9.02 -2.26
N ILE A 69 -7.73 9.23 -2.96
CA ILE A 69 -7.71 9.76 -4.33
C ILE A 69 -7.02 11.12 -4.44
N GLU A 70 -7.07 11.93 -3.38
CA GLU A 70 -6.39 13.22 -3.33
C GLU A 70 -4.87 13.08 -3.29
N LEU A 71 -4.34 11.99 -2.72
CA LEU A 71 -2.90 11.72 -2.77
C LEU A 71 -2.47 11.33 -4.19
N ALA A 72 -3.24 10.50 -4.88
CA ALA A 72 -2.95 10.19 -6.29
C ALA A 72 -2.92 11.48 -7.15
N LYS A 73 -3.89 12.39 -6.97
CA LYS A 73 -3.92 13.70 -7.66
C LYS A 73 -2.73 14.59 -7.32
N GLN A 74 -2.19 14.49 -6.10
CA GLN A 74 -0.98 15.19 -5.67
C GLN A 74 0.31 14.55 -6.21
N GLY A 75 0.22 13.47 -6.99
CA GLY A 75 1.36 12.81 -7.64
C GLY A 75 2.01 11.72 -6.79
N TYR A 76 1.41 11.29 -5.68
CA TYR A 76 1.92 10.12 -4.96
C TYR A 76 1.65 8.85 -5.78
N HIS A 77 2.66 8.00 -5.88
CA HIS A 77 2.55 6.72 -6.59
C HIS A 77 1.74 5.74 -5.75
N MET A 78 0.52 5.43 -6.23
CA MET A 78 -0.36 4.47 -5.57
C MET A 78 -0.50 3.18 -6.38
N VAL A 79 -0.55 2.03 -5.70
CA VAL A 79 -0.63 0.71 -6.32
C VAL A 79 -1.78 -0.10 -5.71
N ASP A 80 -2.60 -0.70 -6.56
CA ASP A 80 -3.55 -1.74 -6.16
C ASP A 80 -2.84 -3.09 -6.09
N LEU A 81 -2.62 -3.60 -4.89
CA LEU A 81 -2.01 -4.91 -4.66
C LEU A 81 -2.95 -6.07 -4.98
N LYS A 82 -4.13 -5.85 -5.56
CA LYS A 82 -4.96 -6.88 -6.19
C LYS A 82 -4.93 -6.83 -7.71
N ASP A 83 -4.20 -5.91 -8.32
CA ASP A 83 -4.07 -5.88 -9.77
C ASP A 83 -3.43 -7.19 -10.26
N LYS A 84 -4.17 -7.92 -11.08
CA LYS A 84 -3.78 -9.22 -11.62
C LYS A 84 -2.70 -9.11 -12.69
N ASN A 85 -2.43 -7.91 -13.18
CA ASN A 85 -1.36 -7.63 -14.12
C ASN A 85 0.00 -7.47 -13.42
N LEU A 86 0.03 -7.40 -12.08
CA LEU A 86 1.29 -7.40 -11.33
C LEU A 86 1.95 -8.78 -11.42
N GLU A 87 3.27 -8.80 -11.51
CA GLU A 87 4.03 -10.04 -11.47
C GLU A 87 3.99 -10.65 -10.07
N TYR A 88 3.95 -11.98 -10.01
CA TYR A 88 3.92 -12.73 -8.75
C TYR A 88 5.08 -13.71 -8.69
N VAL A 89 5.83 -13.66 -7.57
CA VAL A 89 6.72 -14.75 -7.19
C VAL A 89 5.93 -15.76 -6.38
N LYS A 90 5.86 -16.98 -6.90
CA LYS A 90 5.29 -18.12 -6.20
C LYS A 90 6.37 -18.82 -5.37
N ILE A 91 6.20 -18.80 -4.06
CA ILE A 91 7.10 -19.47 -3.13
C ILE A 91 6.41 -20.72 -2.59
N ASN A 92 6.98 -21.89 -2.86
CA ASN A 92 6.58 -23.12 -2.18
C ASN A 92 7.17 -23.11 -0.77
N ILE A 93 6.39 -23.55 0.23
CA ILE A 93 6.85 -23.69 1.61
C ILE A 93 7.13 -25.18 1.86
N PRO A 94 8.40 -25.63 1.84
CA PRO A 94 8.72 -27.01 2.14
C PRO A 94 8.22 -27.37 3.55
N ASN A 95 7.59 -28.52 3.68
CA ASN A 95 7.02 -29.01 4.94
C ASN A 95 5.92 -28.11 5.56
N GLY A 96 5.29 -27.23 4.77
CA GLY A 96 4.18 -26.42 5.22
C GLY A 96 2.99 -27.27 5.68
N LYS A 97 2.57 -27.11 6.93
CA LYS A 97 1.44 -27.86 7.51
C LYS A 97 0.08 -27.35 7.02
N HIS A 98 -0.14 -26.04 7.08
CA HIS A 98 -1.41 -25.40 6.69
C HIS A 98 -1.27 -24.49 5.47
N LEU A 99 -0.17 -23.73 5.40
CA LEU A 99 0.17 -22.91 4.24
C LEU A 99 1.30 -23.59 3.48
N LYS A 100 1.02 -24.02 2.25
CA LYS A 100 1.97 -24.77 1.42
C LYS A 100 2.61 -23.93 0.31
N LYS A 101 1.97 -22.81 -0.04
CA LYS A 101 2.35 -21.92 -1.14
C LYS A 101 1.99 -20.49 -0.77
N LEU A 102 2.86 -19.56 -1.13
CA LEU A 102 2.67 -18.13 -1.03
C LEU A 102 2.82 -17.49 -2.41
N LEU A 103 2.09 -16.40 -2.61
CA LEU A 103 2.20 -15.54 -3.78
C LEU A 103 2.59 -14.16 -3.26
N PHE A 104 3.73 -13.66 -3.69
CA PHE A 104 4.20 -12.30 -3.40
C PHE A 104 4.19 -11.49 -4.67
N HIS A 105 3.72 -10.25 -4.60
CA HIS A 105 3.93 -9.28 -5.66
C HIS A 105 5.42 -8.91 -5.71
N VAL A 106 5.96 -8.77 -6.92
CA VAL A 106 7.31 -8.27 -7.19
C VAL A 106 7.27 -6.92 -7.86
#